data_AF-A0A497RL41-F1
#
_entry.id   AF-A0A497RL41-F1
#
_cell.length_a   1.000
_cell.length_b   1.000
_cell.length_c   1.000
_cell.angle_alpha   90.00
_cell.angle_beta   90.00
_cell.angle_gamma   90.00
#
_symmetry.space_group_name_H-M   'P 1'
#
loop_
_entity.id
_entity.type
_entity.pdbx_description
1 polymer ?
#
loop_
_entity_poly.entity_id
_entity_poly.type
_entity_poly.pdbx_seq_one_letter_code
_entity_poly.pdbx_strand_id
1 'polypeptide(L)'
;MGVHRITSEAAKYYAMRERIVGSTLSVLGVASEKLNELNKQQLERLGDLAAAMLAHTPGNAGKMMPIVARLFWKLAGVNEKEFKFVEVEEIEREIENFKGELSVE
;
A
#
# COMPACT_ATOMS: atom_id res chain seq x y z
N MET A 1 -28.37 1.22 15.94
CA MET A 1 -27.83 0.28 14.94
C MET A 1 -26.60 -0.37 15.54
N GLY A 2 -26.58 -1.71 15.62
CA GLY A 2 -25.69 -2.47 16.48
C GLY A 2 -24.21 -2.24 16.15
N VAL A 3 -23.49 -1.65 17.10
CA VAL A 3 -22.03 -1.60 17.07
C VAL A 3 -21.55 -3.03 17.26
N HIS A 4 -21.19 -3.72 16.18
CA HIS A 4 -20.45 -4.97 16.29
C HIS A 4 -19.13 -4.64 16.97
N ARG A 5 -19.08 -4.80 18.29
CA ARG A 5 -17.83 -4.74 19.05
C ARG A 5 -16.91 -5.77 18.43
N ILE A 6 -15.78 -5.32 17.90
CA ILE A 6 -14.73 -6.20 17.41
C ILE A 6 -14.12 -6.88 18.63
N THR A 7 -14.66 -8.04 19.02
CA THR A 7 -14.34 -8.69 20.30
C THR A 7 -13.24 -9.74 20.21
N SER A 8 -12.88 -10.20 19.01
CA SER A 8 -11.82 -11.21 18.81
C SER A 8 -10.59 -10.62 18.14
N GLU A 9 -9.40 -11.14 18.45
CA GLU A 9 -8.14 -10.74 17.81
C GLU A 9 -8.19 -10.92 16.29
N ALA A 10 -8.79 -12.01 15.82
CA ALA A 10 -8.99 -12.24 14.39
C ALA A 10 -9.85 -11.14 13.72
N ALA A 11 -10.90 -10.68 14.41
CA ALA A 11 -11.75 -9.60 13.90
C ALA A 11 -11.02 -8.24 13.91
N LYS A 12 -10.16 -7.99 14.90
CA LYS A 12 -9.31 -6.77 14.95
C LYS A 12 -8.32 -6.75 13.80
N TYR A 13 -7.62 -7.87 13.60
CA TYR A 13 -6.68 -8.01 12.49
C TYR A 13 -7.37 -7.82 11.14
N TYR A 14 -8.53 -8.46 10.94
CA TYR A 14 -9.31 -8.29 9.72
C TYR A 14 -9.70 -6.82 9.47
N ALA A 15 -10.24 -6.13 10.47
CA ALA A 15 -10.62 -4.73 10.36
C ALA A 15 -9.40 -3.82 10.06
N MET A 16 -8.28 -4.08 10.72
CA MET A 16 -7.03 -3.34 10.48
C MET A 16 -6.53 -3.54 9.06
N ARG A 17 -6.52 -4.78 8.58
CA ARG A 17 -6.10 -5.16 7.24
C ARG A 17 -6.99 -4.55 6.16
N GLU A 18 -8.31 -4.59 6.31
CA GLU A 18 -9.24 -3.97 5.37
C GLU A 18 -9.04 -2.45 5.28
N ARG A 19 -8.82 -1.77 6.42
CA ARG A 19 -8.47 -0.35 6.43
C ARG A 19 -7.17 -0.07 5.66
N ILE A 20 -6.13 -0.86 5.89
CA ILE A 20 -4.82 -0.70 5.23
C ILE A 20 -4.91 -0.94 3.72
N VAL A 21 -5.67 -1.95 3.29
CA VAL A 21 -5.96 -2.17 1.88
C VAL A 21 -6.65 -0.95 1.27
N GLY A 22 -7.70 -0.44 1.91
CA GLY A 22 -8.40 0.76 1.44
C GLY A 22 -7.49 1.98 1.32
N SER A 23 -6.70 2.27 2.36
CA SER A 23 -5.76 3.40 2.35
C SER A 23 -4.66 3.25 1.31
N THR A 24 -4.12 2.04 1.12
CA THR A 24 -3.10 1.79 0.08
C THR A 24 -3.65 2.06 -1.31
N LEU A 25 -4.86 1.57 -1.61
CA LEU A 25 -5.50 1.81 -2.89
C LEU A 25 -5.77 3.30 -3.13
N SER A 26 -6.16 4.05 -2.09
CA SER A 26 -6.31 5.50 -2.15
C SER A 26 -5.00 6.20 -2.49
N VAL A 27 -3.92 5.89 -1.75
CA VAL A 27 -2.57 6.46 -1.97
C VAL A 27 -2.07 6.16 -3.37
N LEU A 28 -2.16 4.90 -3.82
CA LEU A 28 -1.77 4.49 -5.17
C LEU A 28 -2.62 5.18 -6.25
N GLY A 29 -3.92 5.35 -6.00
CA GLY A 29 -4.84 6.07 -6.87
C GLY A 29 -4.42 7.52 -7.06
N VAL A 30 -4.23 8.27 -5.97
CA VAL A 30 -3.79 9.68 -6.04
C VAL A 30 -2.40 9.79 -6.67
N ALA A 31 -1.47 8.91 -6.31
CA ALA A 31 -0.14 8.88 -6.91
C ALA A 31 -0.21 8.65 -8.43
N SER A 32 -1.15 7.82 -8.90
CA SER A 32 -1.33 7.56 -10.34
C SER A 32 -1.81 8.78 -11.12
N GLU A 33 -2.56 9.68 -10.50
CA GLU A 33 -3.02 10.93 -11.12
C GLU A 33 -1.92 12.00 -11.14
N LYS A 34 -0.97 11.92 -10.20
CA LYS A 34 0.11 12.89 -10.00
C LYS A 34 1.48 12.37 -10.44
N LEU A 35 1.56 11.39 -11.34
CA LEU A 35 2.82 10.72 -11.73
C LEU A 35 3.95 11.70 -12.12
N ASN A 36 3.62 12.81 -12.78
CA ASN A 36 4.61 13.82 -13.20
C ASN A 36 5.16 14.68 -12.06
N GLU A 37 4.52 14.64 -10.90
CA GLU A 37 4.91 15.40 -9.69
C GLU A 37 5.71 14.52 -8.72
N LEU A 38 5.73 13.20 -8.92
CA LEU A 38 6.44 12.27 -8.06
C LEU A 38 7.93 12.24 -8.37
N ASN A 39 8.75 12.34 -7.33
CA ASN A 39 10.18 12.17 -7.46
C ASN A 39 10.59 10.68 -7.48
N LYS A 40 11.83 10.40 -7.88
CA LYS A 40 12.39 9.05 -7.95
C LYS A 40 12.24 8.25 -6.64
N GLN A 41 12.45 8.89 -5.50
CA GLN A 41 12.38 8.22 -4.19
C GLN A 41 10.93 7.87 -3.83
N GLN A 42 9.97 8.74 -4.17
CA GLN A 42 8.55 8.48 -3.99
C GLN A 42 8.07 7.31 -4.85
N LEU A 43 8.47 7.30 -6.12
CA LEU A 43 8.20 6.17 -7.03
C LEU A 43 8.76 4.86 -6.47
N GLU A 44 10.01 4.86 -5.99
CA GLU A 44 10.61 3.65 -5.42
C GLU A 44 9.83 3.14 -4.20
N ARG A 45 9.48 4.05 -3.28
CA ARG A 45 8.72 3.70 -2.08
C ARG A 45 7.28 3.27 -2.39
N LEU A 46 6.64 3.81 -3.43
CA LEU A 46 5.32 3.33 -3.90
C LEU A 46 5.43 1.91 -4.46
N GLY A 47 6.55 1.60 -5.11
CA GLY A 47 6.87 0.25 -5.54
C GLY A 47 7.05 -0.71 -4.35
N ASP A 48 7.77 -0.26 -3.32
CA ASP A 48 7.97 -1.03 -2.09
C ASP A 48 6.65 -1.27 -1.33
N LEU A 49 5.81 -0.25 -1.23
CA LEU A 49 4.47 -0.35 -0.62
C LEU A 49 3.58 -1.34 -1.38
N ALA A 50 3.55 -1.26 -2.71
CA ALA A 50 2.81 -2.22 -3.53
C ALA A 50 3.34 -3.65 -3.33
N ALA A 51 4.67 -3.84 -3.28
CA ALA A 51 5.27 -5.14 -3.03
C ALA A 51 4.87 -5.72 -1.67
N ALA A 52 4.87 -4.90 -0.61
CA ALA A 52 4.45 -5.29 0.73
C ALA A 52 2.98 -5.73 0.78
N MET A 53 2.11 -5.09 -0.01
CA MET A 53 0.66 -5.40 -0.04
C MET A 53 0.32 -6.75 -0.68
N LEU A 54 1.26 -7.41 -1.36
CA LEU A 54 1.02 -8.73 -1.97
C LEU A 54 0.49 -9.76 -0.96
N ALA A 55 1.06 -9.80 0.25
CA ALA A 55 0.66 -10.76 1.28
C ALA A 55 -0.70 -10.40 1.93
N HIS A 56 -1.13 -9.14 1.81
CA HIS A 56 -2.23 -8.59 2.58
C HIS A 56 -3.48 -8.29 1.75
N THR A 57 -3.44 -8.51 0.43
CA THR A 57 -4.57 -8.22 -0.47
C THR A 57 -5.23 -9.50 -0.98
N PRO A 58 -6.57 -9.60 -0.97
CA PRO A 58 -7.26 -10.80 -1.42
C PRO A 58 -7.40 -10.86 -2.96
N GLY A 59 -7.48 -12.09 -3.49
CA GLY A 59 -7.92 -12.36 -4.85
C GLY A 59 -7.09 -11.68 -5.94
N ASN A 60 -7.75 -11.02 -6.88
CA ASN A 60 -7.10 -10.39 -8.03
C ASN A 60 -6.32 -9.12 -7.66
N ALA A 61 -6.69 -8.42 -6.57
CA ALA A 61 -5.94 -7.25 -6.12
C ALA A 61 -4.50 -7.62 -5.76
N GLY A 62 -4.29 -8.75 -5.07
CA GLY A 62 -2.96 -9.27 -4.78
C GLY A 62 -2.15 -9.65 -6.01
N LYS A 63 -2.79 -10.16 -7.07
CA LYS A 63 -2.11 -10.44 -8.34
C LYS A 63 -1.63 -9.17 -9.06
N MET A 64 -2.29 -8.04 -8.82
CA MET A 64 -1.91 -6.75 -9.42
C MET A 64 -0.76 -6.08 -8.67
N MET A 65 -0.58 -6.35 -7.37
CA MET A 65 0.47 -5.73 -6.55
C MET A 65 1.89 -5.89 -7.13
N PRO A 66 2.32 -7.07 -7.63
CA PRO A 66 3.62 -7.21 -8.29
C PRO A 66 3.76 -6.41 -9.57
N ILE A 67 2.67 -6.23 -10.33
CA ILE A 67 2.68 -5.45 -11.56
C ILE A 67 2.89 -3.97 -11.21
N VAL A 68 2.12 -3.47 -10.25
CA VAL A 68 2.21 -2.08 -9.77
C VAL A 68 3.61 -1.80 -9.18
N ALA A 69 4.14 -2.71 -8.35
CA ALA A 69 5.47 -2.57 -7.77
C ALA A 69 6.56 -2.39 -8.83
N ARG A 70 6.58 -3.27 -9.83
CA ARG A 70 7.55 -3.23 -10.93
C ARG A 70 7.46 -1.97 -11.76
N LEU A 71 6.25 -1.47 -12.03
CA LEU A 71 6.05 -0.22 -12.76
C LEU A 71 6.68 0.96 -12.01
N PHE A 72 6.40 1.07 -10.71
CA PHE A 72 6.93 2.15 -9.87
C PHE A 72 8.45 2.07 -9.71
N TRP A 73 9.02 0.89 -9.49
CA TRP A 73 10.47 0.70 -9.49
C TRP A 73 11.12 1.06 -10.83
N LYS A 74 10.47 0.67 -11.94
CA LYS A 74 10.96 1.02 -13.28
C LYS A 74 10.95 2.53 -13.50
N LEU A 75 9.89 3.22 -13.10
CA LEU A 75 9.77 4.67 -13.19
C LEU A 75 10.79 5.38 -12.28
N ALA A 76 11.10 4.82 -11.12
CA ALA A 76 12.20 5.28 -10.26
C ALA A 76 13.59 4.98 -10.85
N GLY A 77 13.69 4.19 -11.92
CA GLY A 77 14.96 3.75 -12.47
C GLY A 77 15.78 2.93 -11.45
N VAL A 78 15.10 2.05 -10.71
CA VAL A 78 15.72 1.03 -9.86
C VAL A 78 15.40 -0.36 -10.42
N ASN A 79 16.28 -1.32 -10.17
CA ASN A 79 16.03 -2.71 -10.58
C ASN A 79 14.89 -3.31 -9.74
N GLU A 80 14.26 -4.35 -10.28
CA GLU A 80 13.25 -5.11 -9.53
C GLU A 80 13.86 -5.62 -8.21
N LYS A 81 13.09 -5.48 -7.12
CA LYS A 81 13.45 -5.97 -5.80
C LYS A 81 12.70 -7.27 -5.50
N GLU A 82 13.20 -8.02 -4.52
CA GLU A 82 12.48 -9.19 -3.99
C GLU A 82 11.23 -8.76 -3.23
N PHE A 83 10.14 -9.50 -3.43
CA PHE A 83 8.91 -9.33 -2.66
C PHE A 83 9.11 -9.94 -1.27
N LYS A 84 9.08 -9.10 -0.24
CA LYS A 84 9.25 -9.50 1.15
C LYS A 84 7.91 -9.44 1.88
N PHE A 85 7.72 -10.32 2.85
CA PHE A 85 6.67 -10.16 3.83
C PHE A 85 7.03 -8.97 4.73
N VAL A 86 6.06 -8.08 4.90
CA VAL A 86 6.16 -6.88 5.74
C VAL A 86 4.97 -6.88 6.69
N GLU A 87 5.21 -6.57 7.96
CA GLU A 87 4.15 -6.55 8.97
C GLU A 87 3.15 -5.41 8.71
N VAL A 88 1.92 -5.61 9.18
CA VAL A 88 0.80 -4.72 8.89
C VAL A 88 1.02 -3.32 9.48
N GLU A 89 1.66 -3.22 10.64
CA GLU A 89 2.03 -1.97 11.31
C GLU A 89 3.10 -1.18 10.55
N GLU A 90 4.01 -1.87 9.85
CA GLU A 90 5.02 -1.22 9.01
C GLU A 90 4.39 -0.62 7.77
N ILE A 91 3.46 -1.35 7.15
CA ILE A 91 2.68 -0.89 6.01
C ILE A 91 1.87 0.35 6.38
N GLU A 92 1.21 0.35 7.54
CA GLU A 92 0.47 1.50 8.03
C GLU A 92 1.35 2.75 8.14
N ARG A 93 2.55 2.63 8.71
CA ARG A 93 3.48 3.76 8.83
C ARG A 93 3.86 4.34 7.47
N GLU A 94 4.13 3.49 6.49
CA GLU A 94 4.46 3.96 5.14
C GLU A 94 3.29 4.67 4.48
N ILE A 95 2.06 4.18 4.65
CA ILE A 95 0.84 4.83 4.14
C ILE A 95 0.70 6.24 4.72
N GLU A 96 0.85 6.40 6.03
CA GLU A 96 0.70 7.71 6.69
C GLU A 96 1.78 8.70 6.24
N ASN A 97 3.01 8.24 6.06
CA ASN A 97 4.08 9.05 5.50
C ASN A 97 3.72 9.55 4.08
N PHE A 98 3.20 8.65 3.23
CA PHE A 98 2.81 9.00 1.88
C PHE A 98 1.60 9.92 1.80
N LYS A 99 0.61 9.74 2.67
CA LYS A 99 -0.52 10.67 2.79
C LYS A 99 -0.04 12.10 3.07
N GLY A 100 0.91 12.25 4.00
CA GLY A 100 1.54 13.54 4.27
C GLY A 100 2.24 14.13 3.05
N GLU A 101 3.00 13.32 2.32
CA GLU A 101 3.72 13.76 1.12
C GLU A 101 2.81 14.12 -0.06
N LEU A 102 1.73 13.37 -0.27
CA LEU A 102 0.79 13.55 -1.37
C LEU A 102 -0.33 14.54 -1.06
N SER A 103 -0.38 15.04 0.18
CA SER A 103 -1.44 15.91 0.72
C SER A 103 -2.83 15.26 0.60
N VAL A 104 -2.96 14.03 1.09
CA VAL A 104 -4.19 13.23 1.08
C VAL A 104 -4.61 12.92 2.52
N GLU A 105 -5.87 13.15 2.87
CA GLU A 105 -6.44 12.80 4.20
C GLU A 105 -6.67 11.28 4.37
#